data_AF-A0A133ZXF9-F1
#
_entry.id   AF-A0A133ZXF9-F1
#
_cell.length_a   1.000
_cell.length_b   1.000
_cell.length_c   1.000
_cell.angle_alpha   90.00
_cell.angle_beta   90.00
_cell.angle_gamma   90.00
#
_symmetry.space_group_name_H-M   'P 1'
#
loop_
_entity.id
_entity.type
_entity.pdbx_description
1 polymer ?
#
loop_
_entity_poly.entity_id
_entity_poly.type
_entity_poly.pdbx_seq_one_letter_code
_entity_poly.pdbx_strand_id
1 'polypeptide(L)'
;MNILLWGAFYIIATLFLLYFFIREKQVIQWIRIKEDETLQKVSLEKSDKNFMVGNVLTIVALIITAVFLVVVDKSKDPNIWIKVWGIYGVFALNTIVYVLRKQHEWIFLLNLIMLFLGKLMFNILDTNFYIYLIINVVISLILIYLFKELSTEKITEQSILKEATQGNEKLEKIVTESKIRNEGVSEIFKKIFPNDNLSVEERIAKEKRKRSTFGKALTRIDNALLAVILVAVIQMFYIGNYVIPTGSMEPTILVKDRVFTNMVKYHFSNPKVGQIIAFKEPMTDKVMYTKRIVGEPGTTLQIAKGKMTTNEFEIANINNDPKYPTTANSRKEFNEEMKKYNEAMDKFNSEKVKAVGGAIMLNDKKSEVLERLTPQKFYLPEGLLMNNKIYIPKKGDKVKLDKVIVIDKVFEKMTDGTLIGQVDWESYYDGKGFKNITGKEFLELIKTDKNFKDIIGNDDEFTADPRNTLTNKYYTFTLKVEGRNEMVMPIMDFKYNDELFKKLLNGETITLDKNYYMAMGDNTSNSKDTRYFGLVAEPRIKGELLVRWWPLNRIGIL
;
A
#
# COMPACT_ATOMS: atom_id res chain seq x y z
N MET A 1 -4.30 0.06 21.64
CA MET A 1 -5.03 1.33 21.81
C MET A 1 -6.49 0.99 22.06
N ASN A 2 -7.12 1.62 23.06
CA ASN A 2 -8.51 1.34 23.45
C ASN A 2 -9.47 1.65 22.28
N ILE A 3 -10.48 0.81 22.05
CA ILE A 3 -11.53 1.03 21.03
C ILE A 3 -12.17 2.42 21.14
N LEU A 4 -12.29 2.95 22.37
CA LEU A 4 -12.79 4.30 22.64
C LEU A 4 -11.88 5.40 22.07
N LEU A 5 -10.55 5.22 22.13
CA LEU A 5 -9.60 6.19 21.57
C LEU A 5 -9.65 6.20 20.06
N TRP A 6 -9.77 5.02 19.43
CA TRP A 6 -10.00 4.94 17.99
C TRP A 6 -11.36 5.52 17.60
N GLY A 7 -12.41 5.26 18.39
CA GLY A 7 -13.73 5.86 18.22
C GLY A 7 -13.66 7.37 18.23
N ALA A 8 -13.06 7.96 19.28
CA ALA A 8 -12.86 9.40 19.38
C ALA A 8 -12.03 9.95 18.20
N PHE A 9 -10.93 9.29 17.85
CA PHE A 9 -10.09 9.69 16.72
C PHE A 9 -10.88 9.73 15.41
N TYR A 10 -11.57 8.65 15.04
CA TYR A 10 -12.32 8.61 13.78
C TYR A 10 -13.56 9.48 13.81
N ILE A 11 -14.21 9.69 14.96
CA ILE A 11 -15.28 10.69 15.10
C ILE A 11 -14.72 12.08 14.84
N ILE A 12 -13.63 12.47 15.50
CA ILE A 12 -13.00 13.79 15.31
C ILE A 12 -12.52 13.96 13.87
N ALA A 13 -11.81 12.96 13.33
CA ALA A 13 -11.29 13.01 11.96
C ALA A 13 -12.43 13.06 10.94
N THR A 14 -13.51 12.30 11.12
CA THR A 14 -14.68 12.31 10.24
C THR A 14 -15.43 13.63 10.37
N LEU A 15 -15.63 14.16 11.59
CA LEU A 15 -16.23 15.48 11.79
C LEU A 15 -15.38 16.59 11.20
N PHE A 16 -14.05 16.48 11.25
CA PHE A 16 -13.15 17.43 10.61
C PHE A 16 -13.26 17.36 9.08
N LEU A 17 -13.27 16.15 8.50
CA LEU A 17 -13.49 15.95 7.07
C LEU A 17 -14.88 16.45 6.64
N LEU A 18 -15.93 16.13 7.39
CA LEU A 18 -17.30 16.61 7.14
C LEU A 18 -17.42 18.11 7.32
N TYR A 19 -16.78 18.70 8.33
CA TYR A 19 -16.71 20.15 8.50
C TYR A 19 -16.05 20.78 7.28
N PHE A 20 -14.96 20.18 6.79
CA PHE A 20 -14.28 20.62 5.59
C PHE A 20 -15.19 20.58 4.34
N PHE A 21 -15.98 19.50 4.19
CA PHE A 21 -16.94 19.36 3.09
C PHE A 21 -18.19 20.26 3.23
N ILE A 22 -18.75 20.40 4.43
CA ILE A 22 -20.00 21.16 4.67
C ILE A 22 -19.71 22.66 4.74
N ARG A 23 -18.63 23.03 5.43
CA ARG A 23 -18.11 24.40 5.48
C ARG A 23 -17.10 24.66 4.38
N GLU A 24 -17.13 23.90 3.29
CA GLU A 24 -16.31 24.12 2.11
C GLU A 24 -16.33 25.60 1.71
N LYS A 25 -17.52 26.23 1.72
CA LYS A 25 -17.65 27.68 1.46
C LYS A 25 -16.83 28.56 2.41
N GLN A 26 -16.77 28.24 3.71
CA GLN A 26 -16.02 29.03 4.69
C GLN A 26 -14.51 28.77 4.59
N VAL A 27 -14.11 27.51 4.38
CA VAL A 27 -12.70 27.14 4.17
C VAL A 27 -12.20 27.80 2.90
N ILE A 28 -12.94 27.69 1.79
CA ILE A 28 -12.64 28.39 0.55
C ILE A 28 -12.60 29.89 0.79
N GLN A 29 -13.58 30.48 1.50
CA GLN A 29 -13.56 31.91 1.79
C GLN A 29 -12.31 32.34 2.59
N TRP A 30 -11.87 31.56 3.56
CA TRP A 30 -10.64 31.81 4.30
C TRP A 30 -9.40 31.72 3.39
N ILE A 31 -9.34 30.69 2.54
CA ILE A 31 -8.29 30.57 1.50
C ILE A 31 -8.32 31.79 0.59
N ARG A 32 -9.50 32.23 0.13
CA ARG A 32 -9.66 33.44 -0.71
C ARG A 32 -9.15 34.70 -0.03
N ILE A 33 -9.31 34.83 1.29
CA ILE A 33 -8.76 35.97 2.03
C ILE A 33 -7.22 35.93 2.03
N LYS A 34 -6.62 34.75 2.20
CA LYS A 34 -5.15 34.58 2.13
C LYS A 34 -4.59 34.75 0.73
N GLU A 35 -5.31 34.28 -0.29
CA GLU A 35 -5.03 34.59 -1.69
C GLU A 35 -5.04 36.11 -1.90
N ASP A 36 -6.07 36.81 -1.40
CA ASP A 36 -6.22 38.26 -1.51
C ASP A 36 -5.05 39.01 -0.84
N GLU A 37 -4.67 38.63 0.38
CA GLU A 37 -3.49 39.18 1.08
C GLU A 37 -2.19 38.97 0.28
N THR A 38 -2.06 37.82 -0.38
CA THR A 38 -0.89 37.49 -1.20
C THR A 38 -0.87 38.32 -2.49
N LEU A 39 -2.02 38.45 -3.15
CA LEU A 39 -2.19 39.24 -4.37
C LEU A 39 -1.90 40.73 -4.15
N GLN A 40 -2.18 41.27 -2.96
CA GLN A 40 -1.86 42.65 -2.61
C GLN A 40 -0.35 42.93 -2.57
N LYS A 41 0.46 41.93 -2.23
CA LYS A 41 1.93 42.07 -2.12
C LYS A 41 2.64 42.00 -3.47
N VAL A 42 1.93 41.62 -4.54
CA VAL A 42 2.51 41.38 -5.86
C VAL A 42 2.07 42.50 -6.82
N SER A 43 3.03 43.26 -7.34
CA SER A 43 2.77 44.15 -8.47
C SER A 43 2.44 43.34 -9.71
N LEU A 44 1.31 43.65 -10.36
CA LEU A 44 0.85 42.97 -11.58
C LEU A 44 1.22 43.75 -12.86
N GLU A 45 2.02 44.80 -12.73
CA GLU A 45 2.49 45.57 -13.87
C GLU A 45 3.42 44.73 -14.74
N LYS A 46 3.26 44.90 -16.05
CA LYS A 46 4.11 44.24 -17.03
C LYS A 46 5.53 44.79 -16.90
N SER A 47 6.48 43.90 -16.69
CA SER A 47 7.91 44.23 -16.62
C SER A 47 8.63 43.56 -17.78
N ASP A 48 9.23 44.36 -18.65
CA ASP A 48 9.98 43.85 -19.81
C ASP A 48 11.16 42.96 -19.36
N LYS A 49 11.78 43.31 -18.23
CA LYS A 49 12.81 42.47 -17.59
C LYS A 49 12.25 41.11 -17.17
N ASN A 50 11.09 41.07 -16.48
CA ASN A 50 10.48 39.80 -16.09
C ASN A 50 10.09 38.96 -17.30
N PHE A 51 9.57 39.60 -18.35
CA PHE A 51 9.21 38.92 -19.60
C PHE A 51 10.44 38.31 -20.30
N MET A 52 11.54 39.06 -20.40
CA MET A 52 12.80 38.57 -20.95
C MET A 52 13.36 37.40 -20.15
N VAL A 53 13.42 37.53 -18.81
CA VAL A 53 13.89 36.46 -17.92
C VAL A 53 12.98 35.23 -18.02
N GLY A 54 11.66 35.41 -18.10
CA GLY A 54 10.69 34.33 -18.28
C GLY A 54 10.90 33.58 -19.60
N ASN A 55 11.17 34.28 -20.69
CA ASN A 55 11.48 33.66 -21.98
C ASN A 55 12.78 32.84 -21.92
N VAL A 56 13.84 33.39 -21.32
CA VAL A 56 15.10 32.64 -21.13
C VAL A 56 14.86 31.40 -20.28
N LEU A 57 14.15 31.53 -19.17
CA LEU A 57 13.84 30.40 -18.29
C LEU A 57 12.97 29.35 -18.99
N THR A 58 12.06 29.75 -19.88
CA THR A 58 11.25 28.83 -20.69
C THR A 58 12.12 28.03 -21.66
N ILE A 59 13.09 28.67 -22.31
CA ILE A 59 14.05 27.98 -23.20
C ILE A 59 14.87 26.97 -22.39
N VAL A 60 15.38 27.39 -21.22
CA VAL A 60 16.10 26.49 -20.30
C VAL A 60 15.22 25.30 -19.90
N ALA A 61 13.95 25.53 -19.57
CA ALA A 61 13.01 24.48 -19.20
C ALA A 61 12.75 23.47 -20.35
N LEU A 62 12.68 23.96 -21.60
CA LEU A 62 12.56 23.10 -22.79
C LEU A 62 13.82 22.27 -23.02
N ILE A 63 15.01 22.85 -22.82
CA ILE A 63 16.30 22.12 -22.88
C ILE A 63 16.34 21.03 -21.81
N ILE A 64 16.00 21.37 -20.56
CA ILE A 64 15.89 20.42 -19.45
C ILE A 64 14.92 19.29 -19.81
N THR A 65 13.76 19.63 -20.37
CA THR A 65 12.76 18.66 -20.82
C THR A 65 13.31 17.71 -21.88
N ALA A 66 14.05 18.22 -22.87
CA ALA A 66 14.68 17.39 -23.89
C ALA A 66 15.76 16.46 -23.30
N VAL A 67 16.61 16.96 -22.40
CA VAL A 67 17.66 16.18 -21.74
C VAL A 67 17.06 15.05 -20.90
N PHE A 68 16.09 15.35 -20.03
CA PHE A 68 15.46 14.33 -19.19
C PHE A 68 14.61 13.34 -20.00
N LEU A 69 14.05 13.75 -21.15
CA LEU A 69 13.37 12.82 -22.05
C LEU A 69 14.33 11.74 -22.57
N VAL A 70 15.63 12.01 -22.70
CA VAL A 70 16.63 11.00 -23.09
C VAL A 70 17.07 10.16 -21.89
N VAL A 71 17.26 10.77 -20.73
CA VAL A 71 17.89 10.13 -19.56
C VAL A 71 16.93 9.29 -18.71
N VAL A 72 15.63 9.62 -18.69
CA VAL A 72 14.62 8.88 -17.91
C VAL A 72 14.43 7.45 -18.44
N ASP A 73 14.43 6.45 -17.57
CA ASP A 73 14.10 5.08 -17.95
C ASP A 73 12.65 4.96 -18.45
N LYS A 74 12.52 4.51 -19.70
CA LYS A 74 11.24 4.28 -20.40
C LYS A 74 10.99 2.80 -20.67
N SER A 75 11.66 1.93 -19.91
CA SER A 75 11.38 0.50 -19.89
C SER A 75 9.90 0.24 -19.69
N LYS A 76 9.33 -0.58 -20.58
CA LYS A 76 7.95 -1.06 -20.43
C LYS A 76 7.87 -1.84 -19.14
N ASP A 77 6.92 -1.47 -18.29
CA ASP A 77 6.50 -2.36 -17.22
C ASP A 77 5.58 -3.41 -17.88
N PRO A 78 5.91 -4.72 -17.78
CA PRO A 78 5.12 -5.75 -18.44
C PRO A 78 3.66 -5.84 -17.96
N ASN A 79 3.27 -5.06 -16.94
CA ASN A 79 2.00 -5.18 -16.24
C ASN A 79 1.25 -3.85 -16.12
N ILE A 80 1.98 -2.74 -16.15
CA ILE A 80 1.41 -1.40 -16.27
C ILE A 80 1.83 -0.86 -17.62
N TRP A 81 1.12 -1.31 -18.67
CA TRP A 81 1.38 -0.85 -20.04
C TRP A 81 1.27 0.68 -20.18
N ILE A 82 0.53 1.33 -19.28
CA ILE A 82 0.37 2.79 -19.22
C ILE A 82 1.59 3.50 -18.59
N LYS A 83 2.53 2.81 -17.91
CA LYS A 83 3.72 3.45 -17.29
C LYS A 83 4.43 4.38 -18.26
N VAL A 84 4.75 3.85 -19.44
CA VAL A 84 5.49 4.55 -20.49
C VAL A 84 4.65 5.71 -21.05
N TRP A 85 3.35 5.49 -21.24
CA TRP A 85 2.40 6.55 -21.64
C TRP A 85 2.28 7.66 -20.60
N GLY A 86 2.31 7.34 -19.31
CA GLY A 86 2.31 8.31 -18.22
C GLY A 86 3.56 9.18 -18.25
N ILE A 87 4.74 8.59 -18.46
CA ILE A 87 6.00 9.32 -18.62
C ILE A 87 5.92 10.25 -19.84
N TYR A 88 5.65 9.72 -21.04
CA TYR A 88 5.57 10.53 -22.26
C TYR A 88 4.47 11.60 -22.18
N GLY A 89 3.34 11.30 -21.57
CA GLY A 89 2.24 12.24 -21.37
C GLY A 89 2.68 13.45 -20.53
N VAL A 90 3.45 13.23 -19.46
CA VAL A 90 4.00 14.34 -18.66
C VAL A 90 4.96 15.21 -19.47
N PHE A 91 5.92 14.60 -20.17
CA PHE A 91 6.86 15.34 -21.01
C PHE A 91 6.12 16.14 -22.10
N ALA A 92 5.18 15.51 -22.81
CA ALA A 92 4.42 16.16 -23.87
C ALA A 92 3.57 17.34 -23.34
N LEU A 93 2.83 17.14 -22.25
CA LEU A 93 2.02 18.20 -21.66
C LEU A 93 2.88 19.36 -21.14
N ASN A 94 3.99 19.09 -20.47
CA ASN A 94 4.93 20.12 -20.05
C ASN A 94 5.47 20.90 -21.25
N THR A 95 5.92 20.21 -22.30
CA THR A 95 6.40 20.85 -23.54
C THR A 95 5.33 21.74 -24.16
N ILE A 96 4.09 21.26 -24.29
CA ILE A 96 2.98 22.04 -24.84
C ILE A 96 2.78 23.33 -24.04
N VAL A 97 2.70 23.24 -22.71
CA VAL A 97 2.45 24.43 -21.87
C VAL A 97 3.63 25.40 -21.93
N TYR A 98 4.88 24.92 -21.92
CA TYR A 98 6.06 25.78 -22.09
C TYR A 98 6.07 26.49 -23.45
N VAL A 99 5.70 25.80 -24.53
CA VAL A 99 5.63 26.40 -25.87
C VAL A 99 4.51 27.45 -25.96
N LEU A 100 3.36 27.18 -25.35
CA LEU A 100 2.25 28.12 -25.29
C LEU A 100 2.53 29.36 -24.42
N ARG A 101 3.50 29.27 -23.50
CA ARG A 101 3.93 30.33 -22.58
C ARG A 101 2.78 30.91 -21.75
N LYS A 102 1.75 30.12 -21.51
CA LYS A 102 0.53 30.52 -20.78
C LYS A 102 0.09 29.37 -19.91
N GLN A 103 -0.56 29.70 -18.79
CA GLN A 103 -1.14 28.74 -17.85
C GLN A 103 -0.12 27.78 -17.22
N HIS A 104 1.03 28.31 -16.79
CA HIS A 104 2.12 27.54 -16.18
C HIS A 104 1.71 26.80 -14.89
N GLU A 105 0.59 27.17 -14.26
CA GLU A 105 -0.02 26.41 -13.17
C GLU A 105 -0.36 24.97 -13.55
N TRP A 106 -0.66 24.67 -14.82
CA TRP A 106 -0.88 23.28 -15.24
C TRP A 106 0.40 22.45 -15.19
N ILE A 107 1.56 23.06 -15.43
CA ILE A 107 2.86 22.40 -15.21
C ILE A 107 3.02 22.12 -13.73
N PHE A 108 2.81 23.13 -12.87
CA PHE A 108 2.90 22.94 -11.42
C PHE A 108 2.00 21.78 -10.95
N LEU A 109 0.73 21.79 -11.33
CA LEU A 109 -0.26 20.79 -10.94
C LEU A 109 0.08 19.39 -11.45
N LEU A 110 0.36 19.26 -12.75
CA LEU A 110 0.69 17.98 -13.35
C LEU A 110 1.91 17.34 -12.69
N ASN A 111 2.98 18.12 -12.50
CA ASN A 111 4.22 17.59 -11.94
C ASN A 111 4.06 17.29 -10.44
N LEU A 112 3.35 18.13 -9.68
CA LEU A 112 3.06 17.88 -8.27
C LEU A 112 2.22 16.61 -8.07
N ILE A 113 1.16 16.44 -8.88
CA ILE A 113 0.33 15.23 -8.84
C ILE A 113 1.17 14.00 -9.17
N MET A 114 2.04 14.08 -10.18
CA MET A 114 2.89 12.96 -10.58
C MET A 114 4.00 12.63 -9.57
N LEU A 115 4.42 13.58 -8.74
CA LEU A 115 5.32 13.28 -7.61
C LEU A 115 4.68 12.31 -6.62
N PHE A 116 3.37 12.47 -6.38
CA PHE A 116 2.62 11.61 -5.47
C PHE A 116 2.10 10.34 -6.16
N LEU A 117 1.49 10.48 -7.34
CA LEU A 117 0.82 9.39 -8.05
C LEU A 117 1.73 8.62 -9.00
N GLY A 118 2.91 9.12 -9.38
CA GLY A 118 3.82 8.44 -10.30
C GLY A 118 4.20 7.04 -9.81
N LYS A 119 4.60 6.94 -8.54
CA LYS A 119 4.96 5.67 -7.89
C LYS A 119 3.70 4.87 -7.62
N LEU A 120 2.72 5.53 -7.01
CA LEU A 120 1.51 4.88 -6.54
C LEU A 120 0.73 4.28 -7.70
N MET A 121 0.42 5.01 -8.78
CA MET A 121 -0.46 4.60 -9.89
C MET A 121 0.27 3.98 -11.08
N PHE A 122 1.46 4.49 -11.42
CA PHE A 122 2.16 4.08 -12.64
C PHE A 122 3.39 3.20 -12.38
N ASN A 123 3.72 2.94 -11.11
CA ASN A 123 4.93 2.22 -10.70
C ASN A 123 6.21 2.81 -11.33
N ILE A 124 6.26 4.13 -11.48
CA ILE A 124 7.44 4.81 -11.98
C ILE A 124 8.41 4.93 -10.80
N LEU A 125 9.56 4.24 -10.89
CA LEU A 125 10.61 4.21 -9.85
C LEU A 125 11.90 4.91 -10.29
N ASP A 126 11.93 5.49 -11.49
CA ASP A 126 13.09 6.15 -12.06
C ASP A 126 13.40 7.47 -11.34
N THR A 127 14.56 7.57 -10.69
CA THR A 127 14.96 8.75 -9.93
C THR A 127 15.06 10.00 -10.80
N ASN A 128 15.53 9.88 -12.04
CA ASN A 128 15.67 11.01 -12.96
C ASN A 128 14.29 11.61 -13.30
N PHE A 129 13.25 10.78 -13.40
CA PHE A 129 11.89 11.25 -13.61
C PHE A 129 11.42 12.09 -12.42
N TYR A 130 11.66 11.67 -11.17
CA TYR A 130 11.28 12.48 -10.00
C TYR A 130 12.08 13.77 -9.88
N ILE A 131 13.37 13.75 -10.22
CA ILE A 131 14.18 14.98 -10.30
C ILE A 131 13.59 15.94 -11.33
N TYR A 132 13.23 15.45 -12.52
CA TYR A 132 12.55 16.24 -13.54
C TYR A 132 11.26 16.87 -13.00
N LEU A 133 10.40 16.09 -12.35
CA LEU A 133 9.15 16.61 -11.77
C LEU A 133 9.40 17.74 -10.77
N ILE A 134 10.35 17.58 -9.84
CA ILE A 134 10.71 18.61 -8.84
C ILE A 134 11.19 19.90 -9.52
N ILE A 135 12.08 19.78 -10.52
CA ILE A 135 12.60 20.94 -11.26
C ILE A 135 11.43 21.70 -11.93
N ASN A 136 10.50 21.00 -12.57
CA ASN A 136 9.37 21.63 -13.25
C ASN A 136 8.39 22.29 -12.27
N VAL A 137 8.21 21.73 -11.06
CA VAL A 137 7.43 22.39 -10.00
C VAL A 137 8.06 23.73 -9.61
N VAL A 138 9.38 23.80 -9.43
CA VAL A 138 10.06 25.05 -9.09
C VAL A 138 10.03 26.05 -10.24
N ILE A 139 10.38 25.61 -11.46
CA ILE A 139 10.38 26.47 -12.65
C ILE A 139 8.98 27.04 -12.90
N SER A 140 7.93 26.23 -12.81
CA SER A 140 6.55 26.68 -13.06
C SER A 140 6.12 27.77 -12.07
N LEU A 141 6.44 27.66 -10.78
CA LEU A 141 6.17 28.73 -9.81
C LEU A 141 6.86 30.05 -10.19
N ILE A 142 8.13 29.99 -10.62
CA ILE A 142 8.87 31.17 -11.07
C ILE A 142 8.22 31.76 -12.33
N LEU A 143 7.84 30.92 -13.31
CA LEU A 143 7.20 31.38 -14.55
C LEU A 143 5.80 31.97 -14.31
N ILE A 144 5.02 31.43 -13.38
CA ILE A 144 3.72 32.01 -12.96
C ILE A 144 3.95 33.44 -12.45
N TYR A 145 4.99 33.67 -11.66
CA TYR A 145 5.33 35.00 -11.18
C TYR A 145 5.91 35.92 -12.27
N LEU A 146 6.76 35.42 -13.17
CA LEU A 146 7.40 36.22 -14.21
C LEU A 146 6.42 36.65 -15.31
N PHE A 147 5.50 35.75 -15.72
CA PHE A 147 4.46 36.01 -16.72
C PHE A 147 3.12 36.45 -16.10
N LYS A 148 3.17 37.08 -14.92
CA LYS A 148 1.97 37.70 -14.33
C LYS A 148 1.53 38.88 -15.19
N GLU A 149 0.26 38.89 -15.57
CA GLU A 149 -0.37 39.94 -16.37
C GLU A 149 -1.75 40.25 -15.80
N LEU A 150 -2.13 41.53 -15.88
CA LEU A 150 -3.49 41.98 -15.60
C LEU A 150 -4.50 41.26 -16.52
N SER A 151 -5.72 41.08 -16.02
CA SER A 151 -6.79 40.52 -16.83
C SER A 151 -7.07 41.39 -18.06
N THR A 152 -7.24 40.76 -19.22
CA THR A 152 -7.71 41.41 -20.45
C THR A 152 -9.22 41.65 -20.44
N GLU A 153 -9.95 41.05 -19.48
CA GLU A 153 -11.39 41.24 -19.31
C GLU A 153 -11.69 42.67 -18.82
N LYS A 154 -12.64 43.36 -19.46
CA LYS A 154 -13.14 44.66 -18.99
C LYS A 154 -13.99 44.46 -17.73
N ILE A 155 -13.36 44.63 -16.58
CA ILE A 155 -14.05 44.58 -15.27
C ILE A 155 -14.66 45.96 -15.00
N THR A 156 -15.99 46.02 -15.05
CA THR A 156 -16.81 47.21 -14.77
C THR A 156 -17.70 46.97 -13.56
N GLU A 157 -18.26 48.04 -13.01
CA GLU A 157 -19.24 47.97 -11.93
C GLU A 157 -20.43 47.08 -12.29
N GLN A 158 -20.93 47.23 -13.53
CA GLN A 158 -22.06 46.48 -14.05
C GLN A 158 -21.72 45.01 -14.24
N SER A 159 -20.51 44.67 -14.69
CA SER A 159 -20.11 43.26 -14.85
C SER A 159 -19.98 42.56 -13.49
N ILE A 160 -19.43 43.25 -12.48
CA ILE A 160 -19.33 42.71 -11.12
C ILE A 160 -20.71 42.47 -10.52
N LEU A 161 -21.62 43.44 -10.63
CA LEU A 161 -22.99 43.31 -10.14
C LEU A 161 -23.74 42.20 -10.88
N LYS A 162 -23.61 42.12 -12.20
CA LYS A 162 -24.24 41.08 -13.01
C LYS A 162 -23.77 39.69 -12.57
N GLU A 163 -22.47 39.47 -12.45
CA GLU A 163 -21.94 38.17 -12.03
C GLU A 163 -22.30 37.80 -10.58
N ALA A 164 -22.32 38.78 -9.66
CA ALA A 164 -22.65 38.52 -8.26
C ALA A 164 -24.14 38.22 -8.03
N THR A 165 -25.01 38.71 -8.92
CA THR A 165 -26.46 38.50 -8.84
C THR A 165 -26.93 37.32 -9.67
N GLN A 166 -26.15 36.91 -10.68
CA GLN A 166 -26.50 35.85 -11.62
C GLN A 166 -26.95 34.57 -10.92
N GLY A 167 -28.21 34.17 -11.16
CA GLY A 167 -28.77 32.93 -10.62
C GLY A 167 -29.21 33.05 -9.15
N ASN A 168 -29.31 34.26 -8.62
CA ASN A 168 -29.85 34.55 -7.30
C ASN A 168 -30.97 35.59 -7.41
N GLU A 169 -32.21 35.10 -7.55
CA GLU A 169 -33.42 35.93 -7.75
C GLU A 169 -33.56 37.05 -6.71
N LYS A 170 -33.15 36.79 -5.46
CA LYS A 170 -33.21 37.79 -4.39
C LYS A 170 -32.27 38.96 -4.65
N LEU A 171 -31.04 38.69 -5.10
CA LEU A 171 -30.05 39.73 -5.41
C LEU A 171 -30.39 40.45 -6.71
N GLU A 172 -30.90 39.74 -7.73
CA GLU A 172 -31.36 40.33 -8.99
C GLU A 172 -32.52 41.32 -8.74
N LYS A 173 -33.45 40.96 -7.86
CA LYS A 173 -34.54 41.84 -7.43
C LYS A 173 -34.02 43.10 -6.72
N ILE A 174 -33.04 42.96 -5.82
CA ILE A 174 -32.41 44.10 -5.14
C ILE A 174 -31.78 45.07 -6.16
N VAL A 175 -31.02 44.57 -7.14
CA VAL A 175 -30.42 45.42 -8.18
C VAL A 175 -31.49 46.12 -9.02
N THR A 176 -32.58 45.41 -9.35
CA THR A 176 -33.66 45.96 -10.17
C THR A 176 -34.44 47.05 -9.43
N GLU A 177 -34.80 46.82 -8.17
CA GLU A 177 -35.48 47.81 -7.32
C GLU A 177 -34.61 49.05 -7.07
N SER A 178 -33.31 48.86 -6.82
CA SER A 178 -32.37 49.97 -6.65
C SER A 178 -32.23 50.81 -7.92
N LYS A 179 -32.21 50.19 -9.11
CA LYS A 179 -32.20 50.90 -10.39
C LYS A 179 -33.48 51.71 -10.61
N ILE A 180 -34.64 51.16 -10.25
CA ILE A 180 -35.93 51.86 -10.33
C ILE A 180 -35.95 53.07 -9.39
N ARG A 181 -35.27 52.98 -8.23
CA ARG A 181 -35.16 54.05 -7.24
C ARG A 181 -34.07 55.09 -7.53
N ASN A 182 -33.36 54.99 -8.66
CA ASN A 182 -32.21 55.84 -9.01
C ASN A 182 -31.13 55.88 -7.91
N GLU A 183 -30.92 54.77 -7.20
CA GLU A 183 -29.86 54.65 -6.19
C GLU A 183 -28.48 54.65 -6.85
N GLY A 184 -27.50 55.27 -6.17
CA GLY A 184 -26.13 55.34 -6.67
C GLY A 184 -25.45 53.97 -6.68
N VAL A 185 -24.47 53.75 -7.58
CA VAL A 185 -23.78 52.45 -7.70
C VAL A 185 -23.15 52.01 -6.38
N SER A 186 -22.58 52.93 -5.61
CA SER A 186 -22.02 52.64 -4.28
C SER A 186 -23.06 52.06 -3.31
N GLU A 187 -24.31 52.56 -3.36
CA GLU A 187 -25.41 52.06 -2.52
C GLU A 187 -25.84 50.66 -2.93
N ILE A 188 -25.90 50.40 -4.24
CA ILE A 188 -26.18 49.06 -4.79
C ILE A 188 -25.10 48.07 -4.35
N PHE A 189 -23.82 48.46 -4.44
CA PHE A 189 -22.72 47.61 -4.00
C PHE A 189 -22.79 47.28 -2.50
N LYS A 190 -23.13 48.25 -1.64
CA LYS A 190 -23.35 48.00 -0.20
C LYS A 190 -24.48 47.01 0.06
N LYS A 191 -25.55 47.07 -0.72
CA LYS A 191 -26.68 46.11 -0.60
C LYS A 191 -26.33 44.70 -1.08
N ILE A 192 -25.50 44.58 -2.13
CA ILE A 192 -25.09 43.29 -2.69
C ILE A 192 -23.93 42.65 -1.89
N PHE A 193 -23.03 43.45 -1.33
CA PHE A 193 -21.88 42.99 -0.55
C PHE A 193 -21.89 43.59 0.87
N PRO A 194 -22.88 43.25 1.71
CA PRO A 194 -23.08 43.90 3.02
C PRO A 194 -21.94 43.65 4.02
N ASN A 195 -21.13 42.60 3.81
CA ASN A 195 -20.01 42.23 4.67
C ASN A 195 -18.66 42.76 4.17
N ASP A 196 -18.67 43.64 3.16
CA ASP A 196 -17.47 44.19 2.53
C ASP A 196 -17.39 45.70 2.76
N ASN A 197 -16.30 46.16 3.38
CA ASN A 197 -16.08 47.59 3.65
C ASN A 197 -15.31 48.30 2.51
N LEU A 198 -15.11 47.64 1.38
CA LEU A 198 -14.36 48.17 0.25
C LEU A 198 -15.16 49.23 -0.54
N SER A 199 -14.47 50.24 -1.03
CA SER A 199 -15.00 51.16 -2.05
C SER A 199 -15.27 50.41 -3.37
N VAL A 200 -16.07 51.01 -4.26
CA VAL A 200 -16.35 50.43 -5.58
C VAL A 200 -15.06 50.25 -6.38
N GLU A 201 -14.17 51.23 -6.31
CA GLU A 201 -12.85 51.24 -6.96
C GLU A 201 -11.92 50.18 -6.36
N GLU A 202 -11.87 50.05 -5.03
CA GLU A 202 -11.08 49.03 -4.35
C GLU A 202 -11.56 47.62 -4.70
N ARG A 203 -12.88 47.41 -4.81
CA ARG A 203 -13.46 46.14 -5.23
C ARG A 203 -13.16 45.83 -6.69
N ILE A 204 -13.21 46.81 -7.58
CA ILE A 204 -12.77 46.64 -8.97
C ILE A 204 -11.28 46.27 -9.02
N ALA A 205 -10.42 46.93 -8.23
CA ALA A 205 -9.01 46.61 -8.15
C ALA A 205 -8.77 45.19 -7.61
N LYS A 206 -9.53 44.77 -6.60
CA LYS A 206 -9.50 43.41 -6.06
C LYS A 206 -9.89 42.37 -7.11
N GLU A 207 -10.99 42.58 -7.82
CA GLU A 207 -11.42 41.69 -8.90
C GLU A 207 -10.41 41.64 -10.06
N LYS A 208 -9.79 42.77 -10.41
CA LYS A 208 -8.69 42.82 -11.40
C LYS A 208 -7.50 41.96 -10.98
N ARG A 209 -7.14 41.98 -9.69
CA ARG A 209 -6.06 41.12 -9.15
C ARG A 209 -6.45 39.65 -9.19
N LYS A 210 -7.66 39.30 -8.76
CA LYS A 210 -8.15 37.91 -8.79
C LYS A 210 -8.17 37.31 -10.19
N ARG A 211 -8.60 38.09 -11.19
CA ARG A 211 -8.70 37.65 -12.58
C ARG A 211 -7.40 37.75 -13.38
N SER A 212 -6.36 38.32 -12.81
CA SER A 212 -5.01 38.31 -13.39
C SER A 212 -4.55 36.86 -13.63
N THR A 213 -3.56 36.68 -14.50
CA THR A 213 -3.01 35.34 -14.76
C THR A 213 -2.46 34.71 -13.47
N PHE A 214 -1.82 35.51 -12.62
CA PHE A 214 -1.31 35.08 -11.33
C PHE A 214 -2.42 34.73 -10.33
N GLY A 215 -3.49 35.52 -10.26
CA GLY A 215 -4.65 35.24 -9.39
C GLY A 215 -5.40 33.97 -9.79
N LYS A 216 -5.63 33.77 -11.10
CA LYS A 216 -6.22 32.54 -11.64
C LYS A 216 -5.32 31.32 -11.35
N ALA A 217 -4.00 31.48 -11.49
CA ALA A 217 -3.04 30.43 -11.17
C ALA A 217 -3.07 30.03 -9.68
N LEU A 218 -2.99 31.01 -8.77
CA LEU A 218 -3.02 30.78 -7.32
C LEU A 218 -4.29 30.04 -6.89
N THR A 219 -5.44 30.49 -7.41
CA THR A 219 -6.74 29.83 -7.19
C THR A 219 -6.73 28.35 -7.57
N ARG A 220 -6.18 28.03 -8.76
CA ARG A 220 -6.14 26.65 -9.26
C ARG A 220 -5.20 25.79 -8.43
N ILE A 221 -4.07 26.36 -8.02
CA ILE A 221 -3.08 25.71 -7.16
C ILE A 221 -3.70 25.37 -5.80
N ASP A 222 -4.31 26.34 -5.12
CA ASP A 222 -4.87 26.14 -3.79
C ASP A 222 -6.00 25.10 -3.79
N ASN A 223 -6.88 25.15 -4.79
CA ASN A 223 -7.95 24.15 -4.95
C ASN A 223 -7.40 22.73 -5.16
N ALA A 224 -6.32 22.58 -5.95
CA ALA A 224 -5.74 21.27 -6.20
C ALA A 224 -4.94 20.75 -5.00
N LEU A 225 -4.19 21.63 -4.32
CA LEU A 225 -3.49 21.29 -3.08
C LEU A 225 -4.48 20.78 -2.03
N LEU A 226 -5.61 21.47 -1.89
CA LEU A 226 -6.71 21.07 -1.03
C LEU A 226 -7.22 19.65 -1.37
N ALA A 227 -7.45 19.36 -2.64
CA ALA A 227 -7.86 18.03 -3.09
C ALA A 227 -6.80 16.95 -2.80
N VAL A 228 -5.52 17.24 -3.04
CA VAL A 228 -4.40 16.31 -2.77
C VAL A 228 -4.28 16.02 -1.27
N ILE A 229 -4.35 17.04 -0.43
CA ILE A 229 -4.31 16.89 1.03
C ILE A 229 -5.48 16.01 1.50
N LEU A 230 -6.68 16.25 0.98
CA LEU A 230 -7.86 15.46 1.32
C LEU A 230 -7.67 13.97 0.96
N VAL A 231 -7.20 13.68 -0.26
CA VAL A 231 -6.91 12.31 -0.69
C VAL A 231 -5.82 11.68 0.17
N ALA A 232 -4.76 12.43 0.52
CA ALA A 232 -3.68 11.93 1.37
C ALA A 232 -4.18 11.58 2.78
N VAL A 233 -5.05 12.41 3.39
CA VAL A 233 -5.67 12.13 4.69
C VAL A 233 -6.54 10.88 4.62
N ILE A 234 -7.34 10.73 3.56
CA ILE A 234 -8.18 9.54 3.34
C ILE A 234 -7.30 8.29 3.20
N GLN A 235 -6.24 8.35 2.38
CA GLN A 235 -5.36 7.20 2.17
C GLN A 235 -4.54 6.83 3.41
N MET A 236 -4.17 7.81 4.22
CA MET A 236 -3.39 7.59 5.42
C MET A 236 -4.19 6.88 6.53
N PHE A 237 -5.47 7.22 6.70
CA PHE A 237 -6.25 6.76 7.85
C PHE A 237 -7.40 5.80 7.51
N TYR A 238 -7.96 5.88 6.30
CA TYR A 238 -9.18 5.14 5.96
C TYR A 238 -8.92 4.02 4.95
N ILE A 239 -8.14 4.31 3.91
CA ILE A 239 -8.00 3.41 2.74
C ILE A 239 -6.53 3.20 2.36
N GLY A 240 -6.00 2.01 2.59
CA GLY A 240 -4.69 1.62 2.07
C GLY A 240 -4.76 1.25 0.59
N ASN A 241 -3.83 1.73 -0.24
CA ASN A 241 -3.72 1.37 -1.65
C ASN A 241 -2.43 0.56 -1.88
N TYR A 242 -2.55 -0.74 -2.18
CA TYR A 242 -1.41 -1.65 -2.25
C TYR A 242 -1.29 -2.29 -3.63
N VAL A 243 -0.05 -2.47 -4.09
CA VAL A 243 0.31 -3.30 -5.25
C VAL A 243 0.75 -4.66 -4.72
N ILE A 244 0.21 -5.74 -5.27
CA ILE A 244 0.48 -7.10 -4.81
C ILE A 244 1.77 -7.62 -5.47
N PRO A 245 2.83 -7.96 -4.72
CA PRO A 245 4.12 -8.29 -5.33
C PRO A 245 4.32 -9.78 -5.61
N THR A 246 3.49 -10.67 -5.04
CA THR A 246 3.68 -12.14 -5.10
C THR A 246 2.40 -12.90 -5.44
N GLY A 247 2.55 -14.13 -5.94
CA GLY A 247 1.45 -15.01 -6.37
C GLY A 247 0.76 -15.81 -5.26
N SER A 248 1.04 -15.51 -3.99
CA SER A 248 0.54 -16.31 -2.84
C SER A 248 -0.98 -16.31 -2.64
N MET A 249 -1.68 -15.35 -3.25
CA MET A 249 -3.14 -15.21 -3.19
C MET A 249 -3.83 -15.62 -4.49
N GLU A 250 -3.11 -16.22 -5.42
CA GLU A 250 -3.69 -16.69 -6.68
C GLU A 250 -4.66 -17.86 -6.44
N PRO A 251 -5.71 -18.00 -7.26
CA PRO A 251 -6.12 -17.10 -8.35
C PRO A 251 -6.96 -15.90 -7.90
N THR A 252 -7.22 -15.72 -6.60
CA THR A 252 -8.11 -14.66 -6.08
C THR A 252 -7.55 -13.28 -6.39
N ILE A 253 -6.28 -13.07 -6.06
CA ILE A 253 -5.54 -11.84 -6.28
C ILE A 253 -4.25 -12.24 -7.01
N LEU A 254 -4.07 -11.68 -8.21
CA LEU A 254 -2.89 -11.99 -9.03
C LEU A 254 -1.75 -11.03 -8.72
N VAL A 255 -0.54 -11.43 -9.10
CA VAL A 255 0.61 -10.53 -9.01
C VAL A 255 0.29 -9.22 -9.73
N LYS A 256 0.61 -8.13 -9.04
CA LYS A 256 0.47 -6.73 -9.40
C LYS A 256 -0.95 -6.22 -9.69
N ASP A 257 -1.96 -6.95 -9.20
CA ASP A 257 -3.25 -6.37 -8.85
C ASP A 257 -3.07 -5.18 -7.90
N ARG A 258 -3.95 -4.18 -7.99
CA ARG A 258 -4.02 -3.09 -7.01
C ARG A 258 -5.31 -3.18 -6.22
N VAL A 259 -5.16 -3.11 -4.91
CA VAL A 259 -6.24 -3.36 -3.97
C VAL A 259 -6.39 -2.20 -2.99
N PHE A 260 -7.64 -1.88 -2.68
CA PHE A 260 -7.99 -1.01 -1.56
C PHE A 260 -8.24 -1.83 -0.31
N THR A 261 -7.64 -1.39 0.79
CA THR A 261 -7.74 -2.00 2.11
C THR A 261 -8.45 -1.05 3.06
N ASN A 262 -9.46 -1.52 3.78
CA ASN A 262 -10.10 -0.81 4.87
C ASN A 262 -9.21 -0.85 6.12
N MET A 263 -8.62 0.30 6.45
CA MET A 263 -7.73 0.45 7.60
C MET A 263 -8.47 0.66 8.92
N VAL A 264 -9.79 0.88 8.87
CA VAL A 264 -10.62 1.24 10.03
C VAL A 264 -11.25 0.01 10.70
N LYS A 265 -11.70 -0.97 9.91
CA LYS A 265 -12.54 -2.09 10.35
C LYS A 265 -12.02 -2.80 11.61
N TYR A 266 -10.73 -3.14 11.63
CA TYR A 266 -10.15 -3.94 12.71
C TYR A 266 -9.74 -3.13 13.95
N HIS A 267 -10.02 -1.83 13.97
CA HIS A 267 -10.00 -1.06 15.22
C HIS A 267 -11.28 -1.26 16.05
N PHE A 268 -12.36 -1.72 15.43
CA PHE A 268 -13.69 -1.85 16.04
C PHE A 268 -14.26 -3.26 16.01
N SER A 269 -13.65 -4.15 15.24
CA SER A 269 -14.11 -5.54 15.07
C SER A 269 -12.92 -6.49 14.96
N ASN A 270 -13.15 -7.75 15.30
CA ASN A 270 -12.13 -8.79 15.17
C ASN A 270 -12.15 -9.38 13.75
N PRO A 271 -10.99 -9.66 13.15
CA PRO A 271 -10.90 -10.41 11.90
C PRO A 271 -11.66 -11.73 11.95
N LYS A 272 -12.26 -12.10 10.82
CA LYS A 272 -13.08 -13.30 10.68
C LYS A 272 -12.57 -14.21 9.58
N VAL A 273 -12.84 -15.51 9.76
CA VAL A 273 -12.55 -16.54 8.76
C VAL A 273 -13.14 -16.14 7.42
N GLY A 274 -12.37 -16.32 6.36
CA GLY A 274 -12.71 -15.92 4.99
C GLY A 274 -12.22 -14.53 4.62
N GLN A 275 -11.97 -13.62 5.56
CA GLN A 275 -11.52 -12.27 5.22
C GLN A 275 -10.06 -12.26 4.76
N ILE A 276 -9.75 -11.44 3.76
CA ILE A 276 -8.38 -11.21 3.30
C ILE A 276 -7.83 -9.99 4.03
N ILE A 277 -6.67 -10.15 4.66
CA ILE A 277 -6.08 -9.15 5.53
C ILE A 277 -4.73 -8.66 5.01
N ALA A 278 -4.45 -7.39 5.26
CA ALA A 278 -3.11 -6.81 5.20
C ALA A 278 -2.52 -6.78 6.61
N PHE A 279 -1.34 -7.36 6.82
CA PHE A 279 -0.70 -7.41 8.13
C PHE A 279 0.82 -7.33 8.02
N LYS A 280 1.48 -6.86 9.07
CA LYS A 280 2.94 -6.96 9.18
C LYS A 280 3.34 -8.38 9.49
N GLU A 281 4.17 -8.97 8.65
CA GLU A 281 4.57 -10.37 8.81
C GLU A 281 5.37 -10.60 10.12
N PRO A 282 5.17 -11.71 10.86
CA PRO A 282 5.77 -11.92 12.18
C PRO A 282 7.28 -12.18 12.26
N MET A 283 7.96 -12.51 11.17
CA MET A 283 9.36 -12.98 11.16
C MET A 283 10.37 -11.86 11.27
N THR A 284 10.15 -10.76 10.55
CA THR A 284 11.06 -9.61 10.50
C THR A 284 10.38 -8.28 10.84
N ASP A 285 9.04 -8.22 10.84
CA ASP A 285 8.24 -6.99 11.01
C ASP A 285 8.50 -5.89 9.95
N LYS A 286 9.15 -6.24 8.84
CA LYS A 286 9.57 -5.27 7.81
C LYS A 286 8.57 -5.11 6.66
N VAL A 287 7.83 -6.17 6.33
CA VAL A 287 7.02 -6.22 5.10
C VAL A 287 5.55 -6.46 5.41
N MET A 288 4.68 -5.82 4.63
CA MET A 288 3.23 -6.07 4.67
C MET A 288 2.91 -7.30 3.81
N TYR A 289 2.26 -8.29 4.41
CA TYR A 289 1.75 -9.48 3.73
C TYR A 289 0.24 -9.39 3.55
N THR A 290 -0.23 -10.09 2.52
CA THR A 290 -1.64 -10.32 2.25
C THR A 290 -1.92 -11.81 2.34
N LYS A 291 -2.88 -12.21 3.19
CA LYS A 291 -3.31 -13.60 3.39
C LYS A 291 -4.79 -13.65 3.77
N ARG A 292 -5.41 -14.82 3.63
CA ARG A 292 -6.78 -15.07 4.10
C ARG A 292 -6.77 -15.63 5.51
N ILE A 293 -7.65 -15.12 6.37
CA ILE A 293 -7.90 -15.74 7.68
C ILE A 293 -8.59 -17.08 7.45
N VAL A 294 -7.95 -18.15 7.88
CA VAL A 294 -8.51 -19.51 7.84
C VAL A 294 -8.91 -20.02 9.22
N GLY A 295 -8.43 -19.39 10.29
CA GLY A 295 -8.84 -19.73 11.65
C GLY A 295 -8.73 -18.55 12.61
N GLU A 296 -9.65 -18.52 13.58
CA GLU A 296 -9.86 -17.42 14.51
C GLU A 296 -9.58 -17.82 15.97
N PRO A 297 -9.39 -16.86 16.90
CA PRO A 297 -9.04 -17.14 18.28
C PRO A 297 -10.04 -18.06 18.98
N GLY A 298 -9.54 -19.05 19.70
CA GLY A 298 -10.33 -20.03 20.44
C GLY A 298 -10.83 -21.21 19.61
N THR A 299 -10.49 -21.31 18.33
CA THR A 299 -10.89 -22.43 17.47
C THR A 299 -9.79 -23.47 17.32
N THR A 300 -10.18 -24.73 17.10
CA THR A 300 -9.28 -25.80 16.70
C THR A 300 -9.39 -26.01 15.19
N LEU A 301 -8.30 -25.79 14.48
CA LEU A 301 -8.17 -25.98 13.03
C LEU A 301 -7.56 -27.34 12.71
N GLN A 302 -8.06 -27.99 11.68
CA GLN A 302 -7.43 -29.15 11.05
C GLN A 302 -7.64 -29.08 9.53
N ILE A 303 -6.71 -29.60 8.75
CA ILE A 303 -6.90 -29.78 7.30
C ILE A 303 -7.50 -31.17 7.08
N ALA A 304 -8.64 -31.24 6.40
CA ALA A 304 -9.25 -32.53 6.03
C ALA A 304 -8.32 -33.33 5.11
N LYS A 305 -8.44 -34.66 5.10
CA LYS A 305 -7.69 -35.47 4.13
C LYS A 305 -8.12 -35.12 2.70
N GLY A 306 -7.13 -34.92 1.83
CA GLY A 306 -7.33 -34.83 0.38
C GLY A 306 -7.77 -36.15 -0.23
N LYS A 307 -7.82 -36.21 -1.57
CA LYS A 307 -8.13 -37.42 -2.33
C LYS A 307 -7.02 -38.47 -2.22
N MET A 308 -5.79 -38.03 -2.00
CA MET A 308 -4.61 -38.85 -1.77
C MET A 308 -3.64 -38.14 -0.83
N THR A 309 -2.69 -38.88 -0.30
CA THR A 309 -1.58 -38.36 0.51
C THR A 309 -0.50 -37.74 -0.37
N THR A 310 0.40 -36.95 0.22
CA THR A 310 1.56 -36.37 -0.49
C THR A 310 2.43 -37.46 -1.13
N ASN A 311 2.74 -38.53 -0.38
CA ASN A 311 3.53 -39.65 -0.89
C ASN A 311 2.86 -40.36 -2.07
N GLU A 312 1.53 -40.58 -2.01
CA GLU A 312 0.79 -41.20 -3.12
C GLU A 312 0.84 -40.32 -4.38
N PHE A 313 0.72 -39.00 -4.20
CA PHE A 313 0.82 -38.05 -5.31
C PHE A 313 2.21 -38.05 -5.95
N GLU A 314 3.27 -38.06 -5.14
CA GLU A 314 4.66 -38.12 -5.61
C GLU A 314 4.94 -39.41 -6.38
N ILE A 315 4.54 -40.56 -5.84
CA ILE A 315 4.70 -41.86 -6.51
C ILE A 315 3.96 -41.86 -7.86
N ALA A 316 2.74 -41.32 -7.90
CA ALA A 316 1.95 -41.24 -9.13
C ALA A 316 2.56 -40.30 -10.18
N ASN A 317 3.37 -39.31 -9.77
CA ASN A 317 3.91 -38.27 -10.63
C ASN A 317 5.44 -38.25 -10.73
N ILE A 318 6.13 -39.32 -10.31
CA ILE A 318 7.59 -39.40 -10.31
C ILE A 318 8.23 -39.10 -11.68
N ASN A 319 7.54 -39.43 -12.77
CA ASN A 319 8.01 -39.18 -14.15
C ASN A 319 7.50 -37.86 -14.74
N ASN A 320 6.59 -37.16 -14.06
CA ASN A 320 5.92 -35.95 -14.51
C ASN A 320 6.38 -34.70 -13.77
N ASP A 321 7.32 -34.84 -12.82
CA ASP A 321 7.88 -33.72 -12.07
C ASP A 321 8.66 -32.78 -13.03
N PRO A 322 8.29 -31.48 -13.09
CA PRO A 322 8.99 -30.51 -13.92
C PRO A 322 10.48 -30.44 -13.55
N LYS A 323 11.36 -30.59 -14.55
CA LYS A 323 12.81 -30.54 -14.34
C LYS A 323 13.35 -29.13 -14.58
N TYR A 324 14.16 -28.65 -13.64
CA TYR A 324 14.86 -27.38 -13.78
C TYR A 324 15.80 -27.43 -15.00
N PRO A 325 15.83 -26.39 -15.85
CA PRO A 325 16.71 -26.37 -17.01
C PRO A 325 18.18 -26.26 -16.59
N THR A 326 18.98 -27.28 -16.90
CA THR A 326 20.40 -27.36 -16.53
C THR A 326 21.36 -27.06 -17.68
N THR A 327 20.87 -26.99 -18.92
CA THR A 327 21.68 -26.81 -20.13
C THR A 327 21.04 -25.77 -21.04
N ALA A 328 21.65 -24.59 -21.17
CA ALA A 328 21.23 -23.59 -22.13
C ALA A 328 22.46 -22.97 -22.81
N ASN A 329 22.43 -22.84 -24.14
CA ASN A 329 23.55 -22.33 -24.93
C ASN A 329 23.57 -20.80 -25.00
N SER A 330 22.50 -20.14 -24.54
CA SER A 330 22.43 -18.69 -24.45
C SER A 330 21.52 -18.24 -23.30
N ARG A 331 21.70 -16.99 -22.85
CA ARG A 331 20.81 -16.36 -21.85
C ARG A 331 19.36 -16.29 -22.32
N LYS A 332 19.13 -16.11 -23.62
CA LYS A 332 17.79 -16.04 -24.20
C LYS A 332 17.09 -17.40 -24.12
N GLU A 333 17.78 -18.45 -24.53
CA GLU A 333 17.30 -19.84 -24.45
C GLU A 333 17.01 -20.22 -22.99
N PHE A 334 17.94 -19.92 -22.07
CA PHE A 334 17.73 -20.15 -20.64
C PHE A 334 16.46 -19.47 -20.11
N ASN A 335 16.23 -18.21 -20.48
CA ASN A 335 15.03 -17.48 -20.07
C ASN A 335 13.74 -18.09 -20.63
N GLU A 336 13.77 -18.60 -21.87
CA GLU A 336 12.62 -19.27 -22.49
C GLU A 336 12.34 -20.63 -21.85
N GLU A 337 13.37 -21.42 -21.55
CA GLU A 337 13.24 -22.69 -20.83
C GLU A 337 12.77 -22.49 -19.39
N MET A 338 13.31 -21.50 -18.68
CA MET A 338 12.84 -21.13 -17.35
C MET A 338 11.37 -20.74 -17.34
N LYS A 339 10.91 -20.04 -18.39
CA LYS A 339 9.49 -19.71 -18.53
C LYS A 339 8.64 -20.98 -18.64
N LYS A 340 9.02 -21.93 -19.50
CA LYS A 340 8.31 -23.22 -19.66
C LYS A 340 8.32 -24.03 -18.38
N TYR A 341 9.47 -24.08 -17.69
CA TYR A 341 9.61 -24.76 -16.40
C TYR A 341 8.65 -24.16 -15.37
N ASN A 342 8.61 -22.84 -15.21
CA ASN A 342 7.71 -22.17 -14.29
C ASN A 342 6.23 -22.46 -14.60
N GLU A 343 5.84 -22.41 -15.88
CA GLU A 343 4.47 -22.75 -16.32
C GLU A 343 4.11 -24.22 -16.01
N ALA A 344 5.03 -25.15 -16.23
CA ALA A 344 4.84 -26.56 -15.90
C ALA A 344 4.76 -26.79 -14.38
N MET A 345 5.61 -26.11 -13.61
CA MET A 345 5.64 -26.15 -12.14
C MET A 345 4.35 -25.59 -11.53
N ASP A 346 3.83 -24.49 -12.05
CA ASP A 346 2.55 -23.93 -11.61
C ASP A 346 1.39 -24.90 -11.87
N LYS A 347 1.39 -25.57 -13.03
CA LYS A 347 0.40 -26.60 -13.36
C LYS A 347 0.49 -27.81 -12.41
N PHE A 348 1.70 -28.33 -12.22
CA PHE A 348 1.97 -29.46 -11.32
C PHE A 348 1.52 -29.15 -9.89
N ASN A 349 1.88 -27.98 -9.38
CA ASN A 349 1.47 -27.50 -8.07
C ASN A 349 -0.05 -27.35 -7.94
N SER A 350 -0.73 -26.84 -8.98
CA SER A 350 -2.20 -26.78 -9.00
C SER A 350 -2.84 -28.16 -8.92
N GLU A 351 -2.27 -29.16 -9.60
CA GLU A 351 -2.72 -30.55 -9.54
C GLU A 351 -2.46 -31.17 -8.16
N LYS A 352 -1.29 -30.93 -7.56
CA LYS A 352 -0.97 -31.33 -6.18
C LYS A 352 -1.99 -30.79 -5.19
N VAL A 353 -2.31 -29.49 -5.26
CA VAL A 353 -3.32 -28.86 -4.38
C VAL A 353 -4.70 -29.50 -4.55
N LYS A 354 -5.12 -29.84 -5.77
CA LYS A 354 -6.42 -30.48 -6.02
C LYS A 354 -6.49 -31.94 -5.55
N ALA A 355 -5.36 -32.64 -5.55
CA ALA A 355 -5.28 -34.05 -5.20
C ALA A 355 -5.05 -34.25 -3.69
N VAL A 356 -4.07 -33.53 -3.14
CA VAL A 356 -3.59 -33.68 -1.76
C VAL A 356 -4.26 -32.67 -0.81
N GLY A 357 -4.60 -31.49 -1.31
CA GLY A 357 -5.17 -30.42 -0.51
C GLY A 357 -6.55 -30.77 0.07
N GLY A 358 -6.77 -30.30 1.29
CA GLY A 358 -7.99 -30.52 2.04
C GLY A 358 -8.78 -29.26 2.32
N ALA A 359 -10.06 -29.43 2.68
CA ALA A 359 -10.87 -28.35 3.24
C ALA A 359 -10.42 -28.03 4.68
N ILE A 360 -10.53 -26.75 5.07
CA ILE A 360 -10.31 -26.35 6.46
C ILE A 360 -11.49 -26.80 7.33
N MET A 361 -11.17 -27.56 8.38
CA MET A 361 -12.06 -27.94 9.46
C MET A 361 -11.82 -26.99 10.64
N LEU A 362 -12.88 -26.38 11.16
CA LEU A 362 -12.88 -25.59 12.38
C LEU A 362 -13.79 -26.27 13.41
N ASN A 363 -13.23 -26.62 14.56
CA ASN A 363 -13.91 -27.38 15.62
C ASN A 363 -14.57 -28.65 15.07
N ASP A 364 -13.82 -29.42 14.28
CA ASP A 364 -14.25 -30.67 13.63
C ASP A 364 -15.40 -30.53 12.61
N LYS A 365 -15.73 -29.30 12.18
CA LYS A 365 -16.71 -29.02 11.12
C LYS A 365 -16.07 -28.29 9.95
N LYS A 366 -16.49 -28.60 8.72
CA LYS A 366 -16.02 -27.85 7.55
C LYS A 366 -16.43 -26.38 7.66
N SER A 367 -15.51 -25.49 7.29
CA SER A 367 -15.79 -24.05 7.29
C SER A 367 -16.71 -23.67 6.12
N GLU A 368 -17.99 -23.42 6.41
CA GLU A 368 -18.96 -23.00 5.40
C GLU A 368 -18.52 -21.73 4.64
N VAL A 369 -17.86 -20.80 5.32
CA VAL A 369 -17.39 -19.54 4.71
C VAL A 369 -16.31 -19.83 3.67
N LEU A 370 -15.36 -20.73 3.97
CA LEU A 370 -14.29 -21.08 3.05
C LEU A 370 -14.77 -21.98 1.92
N GLU A 371 -15.78 -22.82 2.17
CA GLU A 371 -16.38 -23.68 1.13
C GLU A 371 -17.13 -22.88 0.07
N ARG A 372 -17.76 -21.76 0.43
CA ARG A 372 -18.50 -20.90 -0.50
C ARG A 372 -17.59 -20.02 -1.38
N LEU A 373 -16.28 -19.99 -1.10
CA LEU A 373 -15.34 -19.22 -1.92
C LEU A 373 -15.24 -19.82 -3.32
N THR A 374 -15.18 -18.94 -4.33
CA THR A 374 -15.04 -19.34 -5.73
C THR A 374 -13.71 -18.83 -6.31
N PRO A 375 -12.86 -19.70 -6.88
CA PRO A 375 -12.96 -21.16 -6.83
C PRO A 375 -12.78 -21.69 -5.40
N GLN A 376 -13.33 -22.88 -5.12
CA GLN A 376 -13.17 -23.54 -3.82
C GLN A 376 -11.69 -23.69 -3.47
N LYS A 377 -11.34 -23.39 -2.21
CA LYS A 377 -9.94 -23.38 -1.74
C LYS A 377 -9.61 -24.67 -1.02
N PHE A 378 -8.50 -25.27 -1.41
CA PHE A 378 -7.90 -26.44 -0.76
C PHE A 378 -6.52 -26.07 -0.25
N TYR A 379 -6.19 -26.55 0.94
CA TYR A 379 -4.94 -26.24 1.62
C TYR A 379 -4.11 -27.51 1.78
N LEU A 380 -2.83 -27.42 1.46
CA LEU A 380 -1.90 -28.55 1.58
C LEU A 380 -1.57 -28.81 3.06
N PRO A 381 -1.67 -30.07 3.52
CA PRO A 381 -1.30 -30.49 4.87
C PRO A 381 0.23 -30.68 4.97
N GLU A 382 0.99 -29.60 4.85
CA GLU A 382 2.46 -29.63 4.82
C GLU A 382 3.09 -29.11 6.12
N GLY A 383 4.33 -29.54 6.39
CA GLY A 383 5.13 -29.06 7.51
C GLY A 383 4.50 -29.38 8.87
N LEU A 384 4.41 -28.40 9.76
CA LEU A 384 3.80 -28.61 11.09
C LEU A 384 2.28 -28.84 11.05
N LEU A 385 1.60 -28.49 9.95
CA LEU A 385 0.15 -28.64 9.87
C LEU A 385 -0.26 -30.09 9.68
N MET A 386 0.31 -30.78 8.68
CA MET A 386 0.01 -32.19 8.35
C MET A 386 -1.45 -32.58 8.68
N ASN A 387 -1.66 -33.63 9.46
CA ASN A 387 -2.98 -34.02 9.97
C ASN A 387 -3.20 -33.58 11.42
N ASN A 388 -2.37 -32.66 11.93
CA ASN A 388 -2.41 -32.21 13.32
C ASN A 388 -3.65 -31.34 13.58
N LYS A 389 -4.20 -31.46 14.79
CA LYS A 389 -5.17 -30.50 15.31
C LYS A 389 -4.42 -29.32 15.90
N ILE A 390 -4.70 -28.13 15.39
CA ILE A 390 -4.04 -26.88 15.74
C ILE A 390 -5.03 -26.01 16.50
N TYR A 391 -4.79 -25.75 17.78
CA TYR A 391 -5.56 -24.74 18.51
C TYR A 391 -5.01 -23.35 18.22
N ILE A 392 -5.92 -22.41 17.95
CA ILE A 392 -5.60 -21.01 17.70
C ILE A 392 -5.85 -20.26 19.01
N PRO A 393 -4.80 -19.82 19.71
CA PRO A 393 -4.94 -19.29 21.05
C PRO A 393 -5.55 -17.88 21.05
N LYS A 394 -6.25 -17.58 22.15
CA LYS A 394 -6.89 -16.27 22.38
C LYS A 394 -6.27 -15.57 23.59
N LYS A 395 -6.58 -14.29 23.73
CA LYS A 395 -6.19 -13.50 24.89
C LYS A 395 -6.64 -14.20 26.18
N GLY A 396 -5.73 -14.29 27.16
CA GLY A 396 -5.94 -14.95 28.44
C GLY A 396 -5.52 -16.43 28.47
N ASP A 397 -5.30 -17.07 27.32
CA ASP A 397 -4.78 -18.43 27.30
C ASP A 397 -3.36 -18.47 27.86
N LYS A 398 -3.06 -19.56 28.56
CA LYS A 398 -1.75 -19.85 29.14
C LYS A 398 -1.00 -20.82 28.25
N VAL A 399 0.10 -20.36 27.66
CA VAL A 399 0.91 -21.14 26.72
C VAL A 399 2.25 -21.54 27.31
N LYS A 400 2.73 -22.72 26.94
CA LYS A 400 4.09 -23.19 27.24
C LYS A 400 4.74 -23.77 25.99
N LEU A 401 6.06 -23.87 26.02
CA LEU A 401 6.81 -24.53 24.95
C LEU A 401 6.39 -26.01 24.88
N ASP A 402 6.10 -26.48 23.66
CA ASP A 402 5.96 -27.91 23.40
C ASP A 402 7.32 -28.48 22.99
N LYS A 403 7.96 -27.86 21.99
CA LYS A 403 9.28 -28.25 21.47
C LYS A 403 9.86 -27.17 20.56
N VAL A 404 11.18 -27.19 20.44
CA VAL A 404 11.92 -26.49 19.38
C VAL A 404 12.08 -27.44 18.20
N ILE A 405 11.86 -26.94 17.00
CA ILE A 405 11.97 -27.65 15.73
C ILE A 405 13.25 -27.19 15.05
N VAL A 406 14.11 -28.13 14.70
CA VAL A 406 15.38 -27.89 14.00
C VAL A 406 15.27 -28.44 12.59
N ILE A 407 15.47 -27.59 11.59
CA ILE A 407 15.49 -27.93 10.17
C ILE A 407 16.90 -27.72 9.64
N ASP A 408 17.40 -28.68 8.87
CA ASP A 408 18.73 -28.61 8.30
C ASP A 408 18.79 -27.57 7.16
N LYS A 409 19.93 -26.87 7.04
CA LYS A 409 20.23 -26.08 5.84
C LYS A 409 21.17 -26.88 4.93
N VAL A 410 20.88 -26.86 3.63
CA VAL A 410 21.72 -27.37 2.55
C VAL A 410 22.66 -26.25 2.11
N PHE A 411 23.94 -26.56 1.97
CA PHE A 411 24.99 -25.60 1.65
C PHE A 411 25.57 -25.84 0.26
N GLU A 412 25.54 -24.82 -0.58
CA GLU A 412 26.07 -24.84 -1.93
C GLU A 412 27.03 -23.68 -2.17
N LYS A 413 28.10 -23.94 -2.94
CA LYS A 413 29.08 -22.93 -3.31
C LYS A 413 28.86 -22.51 -4.76
N MET A 414 28.56 -21.24 -4.97
CA MET A 414 28.41 -20.65 -6.29
C MET A 414 29.75 -20.55 -7.03
N THR A 415 29.68 -20.34 -8.34
CA THR A 415 30.85 -20.23 -9.23
C THR A 415 31.79 -19.08 -8.88
N ASP A 416 31.28 -18.03 -8.24
CA ASP A 416 32.06 -16.87 -7.77
C ASP A 416 32.70 -17.10 -6.38
N GLY A 417 32.49 -18.28 -5.79
CA GLY A 417 32.98 -18.63 -4.46
C GLY A 417 32.05 -18.29 -3.31
N THR A 418 30.92 -17.64 -3.56
CA THR A 418 29.89 -17.33 -2.55
C THR A 418 29.29 -18.62 -2.01
N LEU A 419 29.19 -18.73 -0.68
CA LEU A 419 28.53 -19.85 -0.02
C LEU A 419 27.08 -19.46 0.30
N ILE A 420 26.14 -20.35 -0.02
CA ILE A 420 24.71 -20.17 0.21
C ILE A 420 24.21 -21.32 1.06
N GLY A 421 23.48 -20.99 2.13
CA GLY A 421 22.82 -21.97 3.00
C GLY A 421 21.30 -21.84 2.91
N GLN A 422 20.64 -22.75 2.20
CA GLN A 422 19.18 -22.75 2.05
C GLN A 422 18.55 -23.74 3.02
N VAL A 423 17.42 -23.38 3.62
CA VAL A 423 16.67 -24.31 4.48
C VAL A 423 16.10 -25.43 3.61
N ASP A 424 16.20 -26.67 4.08
CA ASP A 424 15.60 -27.84 3.43
C ASP A 424 14.07 -27.86 3.62
N TRP A 425 13.40 -26.92 2.93
CA TRP A 425 11.95 -26.77 2.97
C TRP A 425 11.24 -27.98 2.36
N GLU A 426 11.83 -28.62 1.36
CA GLU A 426 11.29 -29.81 0.71
C GLU A 426 11.13 -30.95 1.72
N SER A 427 12.20 -31.35 2.39
CA SER A 427 12.13 -32.40 3.42
C SER A 427 11.25 -32.00 4.61
N TYR A 428 11.21 -30.71 4.97
CA TYR A 428 10.31 -30.22 6.03
C TYR A 428 8.84 -30.37 5.66
N TYR A 429 8.44 -30.02 4.43
CA TYR A 429 7.05 -30.11 4.00
C TYR A 429 6.54 -31.56 3.93
N ASP A 430 7.43 -32.50 3.64
CA ASP A 430 7.19 -33.95 3.70
C ASP A 430 7.08 -34.51 5.12
N GLY A 431 7.43 -33.71 6.13
CA GLY A 431 7.47 -34.14 7.52
C GLY A 431 8.67 -35.02 7.88
N LYS A 432 9.69 -35.11 7.02
CA LYS A 432 10.88 -35.96 7.18
C LYS A 432 12.14 -35.18 7.60
N GLY A 433 12.18 -33.89 7.31
CA GLY A 433 13.37 -33.03 7.38
C GLY A 433 13.56 -32.23 8.66
N PHE A 434 12.95 -32.62 9.79
CA PHE A 434 13.12 -31.87 11.03
C PHE A 434 13.31 -32.74 12.27
N LYS A 435 13.99 -32.18 13.27
CA LYS A 435 14.22 -32.80 14.59
C LYS A 435 13.56 -31.96 15.67
N ASN A 436 13.07 -32.63 16.70
CA ASN A 436 12.48 -31.99 17.87
C ASN A 436 13.49 -32.01 19.01
N ILE A 437 13.72 -30.86 19.63
CA ILE A 437 14.54 -30.74 20.85
C ILE A 437 13.77 -29.94 21.91
N THR A 438 14.15 -30.10 23.16
CA THR A 438 13.65 -29.30 24.29
C THR A 438 14.26 -27.90 24.27
N GLY A 439 13.63 -26.97 24.99
CA GLY A 439 14.17 -25.60 25.12
C GLY A 439 15.53 -25.55 25.85
N LYS A 440 15.80 -26.50 26.77
CA LYS A 440 17.10 -26.62 27.44
C LYS A 440 18.19 -27.10 26.50
N GLU A 441 17.94 -28.17 25.73
CA GLU A 441 18.86 -28.64 24.70
C GLU A 441 19.15 -27.55 23.65
N PHE A 442 18.13 -26.77 23.29
CA PHE A 442 18.31 -25.62 22.40
C PHE A 442 19.25 -24.57 22.99
N LEU A 443 19.05 -24.16 24.25
CA LEU A 443 19.93 -23.19 24.93
C LEU A 443 21.38 -23.70 25.05
N GLU A 444 21.57 -24.98 25.34
CA GLU A 444 22.88 -25.63 25.37
C GLU A 444 23.55 -25.65 23.99
N LEU A 445 22.77 -25.86 22.93
CA LEU A 445 23.25 -25.88 21.55
C LEU A 445 23.71 -24.50 21.06
N ILE A 446 22.93 -23.46 21.33
CA ILE A 446 23.22 -22.10 20.84
C ILE A 446 24.18 -21.32 21.75
N LYS A 447 24.32 -21.73 23.03
CA LYS A 447 25.21 -21.11 24.03
C LYS A 447 25.00 -19.59 24.21
N THR A 448 23.76 -19.13 24.04
CA THR A 448 23.35 -17.74 24.25
C THR A 448 21.92 -17.70 24.75
N ASP A 449 21.58 -16.67 25.51
CA ASP A 449 20.22 -16.37 25.99
C ASP A 449 19.71 -15.00 25.51
N LYS A 450 20.37 -14.44 24.49
CA LYS A 450 20.07 -13.13 23.88
C LYS A 450 19.99 -13.23 22.36
N ASN A 451 19.36 -12.22 21.76
CA ASN A 451 19.20 -12.04 20.31
C ASN A 451 18.48 -13.20 19.63
N PHE A 452 17.46 -13.78 20.28
CA PHE A 452 16.71 -14.88 19.67
C PHE A 452 16.05 -14.50 18.34
N LYS A 453 15.76 -13.21 18.14
CA LYS A 453 15.24 -12.68 16.87
C LYS A 453 16.10 -13.00 15.64
N ASP A 454 17.41 -13.13 15.83
CA ASP A 454 18.40 -13.37 14.76
C ASP A 454 18.68 -14.88 14.58
N ILE A 455 18.22 -15.72 15.51
CA ILE A 455 18.44 -17.18 15.52
C ILE A 455 17.15 -17.92 15.11
N ILE A 456 16.01 -17.57 15.73
CA ILE A 456 14.72 -18.20 15.48
C ILE A 456 14.13 -17.64 14.18
N GLY A 457 13.80 -18.54 13.26
CA GLY A 457 13.25 -18.19 11.97
C GLY A 457 14.25 -17.54 11.02
N ASN A 458 15.55 -17.81 11.20
CA ASN A 458 16.61 -17.26 10.34
C ASN A 458 16.63 -17.98 8.97
N ASP A 459 16.11 -17.29 7.95
CA ASP A 459 16.12 -17.72 6.54
C ASP A 459 17.25 -17.01 5.76
N ASP A 460 18.27 -16.46 6.43
CA ASP A 460 19.35 -15.75 5.73
C ASP A 460 20.21 -16.76 4.97
N GLU A 461 20.13 -16.70 3.65
CA GLU A 461 20.84 -17.62 2.75
C GLU A 461 22.32 -17.26 2.59
N PHE A 462 22.63 -15.97 2.52
CA PHE A 462 23.97 -15.46 2.18
C PHE A 462 24.90 -15.27 3.38
N THR A 463 24.37 -15.28 4.60
CA THR A 463 25.16 -15.12 5.84
C THR A 463 25.25 -16.41 6.65
N ALA A 464 24.62 -17.49 6.18
CA ALA A 464 24.71 -18.80 6.79
C ALA A 464 26.13 -19.37 6.68
N ASP A 465 26.68 -19.87 7.78
CA ASP A 465 27.97 -20.56 7.82
C ASP A 465 27.74 -21.97 8.37
N PRO A 466 28.10 -23.05 7.66
CA PRO A 466 27.88 -24.42 8.09
C PRO A 466 28.55 -24.76 9.43
N ARG A 467 29.58 -24.02 9.82
CA ARG A 467 30.32 -24.19 11.09
C ARG A 467 29.70 -23.42 12.26
N ASN A 468 28.79 -22.48 11.98
CA ASN A 468 28.14 -21.66 13.00
C ASN A 468 26.78 -22.25 13.36
N THR A 469 26.66 -22.78 14.58
CA THR A 469 25.42 -23.41 15.08
C THR A 469 24.21 -22.48 15.14
N LEU A 470 24.43 -21.16 15.12
CA LEU A 470 23.38 -20.16 15.11
C LEU A 470 22.76 -19.95 13.73
N THR A 471 23.52 -20.22 12.66
CA THR A 471 23.10 -19.90 11.28
C THR A 471 23.07 -21.11 10.36
N ASN A 472 23.64 -22.25 10.77
CA ASN A 472 23.68 -23.48 9.99
C ASN A 472 22.40 -24.32 10.01
N LYS A 473 21.44 -23.96 10.86
CA LYS A 473 20.12 -24.58 10.96
C LYS A 473 19.06 -23.50 10.93
N TYR A 474 17.85 -23.92 10.61
CA TYR A 474 16.65 -23.11 10.83
C TYR A 474 15.94 -23.62 12.07
N TYR A 475 15.68 -22.71 13.01
CA TYR A 475 14.99 -23.01 14.25
C TYR A 475 13.59 -22.39 14.27
N THR A 476 12.58 -23.18 14.60
CA THR A 476 11.23 -22.71 14.94
C THR A 476 10.73 -23.46 16.16
N PHE A 477 9.48 -23.27 16.58
CA PHE A 477 8.96 -23.88 17.79
C PHE A 477 7.45 -24.08 17.74
N THR A 478 6.97 -25.05 18.50
CA THR A 478 5.53 -25.24 18.74
C THR A 478 5.21 -24.97 20.20
N LEU A 479 3.96 -24.62 20.45
CA LEU A 479 3.45 -24.31 21.78
C LEU A 479 2.31 -25.28 22.12
N LYS A 480 1.93 -25.28 23.39
CA LYS A 480 0.70 -25.90 23.90
C LYS A 480 -0.02 -24.96 24.85
N VAL A 481 -1.34 -25.04 24.89
CA VAL A 481 -2.16 -24.35 25.88
C VAL A 481 -2.41 -25.27 27.06
N GLU A 482 -2.34 -24.73 28.28
CA GLU A 482 -2.69 -25.49 29.48
C GLU A 482 -4.12 -26.06 29.39
N GLY A 483 -4.27 -27.35 29.72
CA GLY A 483 -5.55 -28.05 29.65
C GLY A 483 -5.99 -28.46 28.24
N ARG A 484 -5.15 -28.28 27.21
CA ARG A 484 -5.43 -28.68 25.82
C ARG A 484 -4.39 -29.65 25.28
N ASN A 485 -4.83 -30.56 24.41
CA ASN A 485 -3.96 -31.55 23.77
C ASN A 485 -3.47 -31.10 22.39
N GLU A 486 -4.20 -30.17 21.77
CA GLU A 486 -3.88 -29.65 20.44
C GLU A 486 -2.57 -28.86 20.43
N MET A 487 -1.88 -28.92 19.29
CA MET A 487 -0.68 -28.13 19.05
C MET A 487 -1.05 -26.66 18.84
N VAL A 488 -0.17 -25.75 19.21
CA VAL A 488 -0.24 -24.33 18.82
C VAL A 488 0.94 -24.02 17.92
N MET A 489 0.66 -23.40 16.77
CA MET A 489 1.67 -22.93 15.83
C MET A 489 2.56 -21.84 16.46
N PRO A 490 3.80 -21.64 15.97
CA PRO A 490 4.71 -20.67 16.55
C PRO A 490 4.10 -19.28 16.70
N ILE A 491 4.40 -18.59 17.80
CA ILE A 491 4.08 -17.16 17.97
C ILE A 491 5.40 -16.40 17.85
N MET A 492 5.78 -16.05 16.62
CA MET A 492 7.11 -15.47 16.35
C MET A 492 7.34 -14.15 17.08
N ASP A 493 6.29 -13.41 17.47
CA ASP A 493 6.41 -12.22 18.32
C ASP A 493 7.24 -12.43 19.59
N PHE A 494 7.29 -13.65 20.14
CA PHE A 494 8.03 -13.93 21.37
C PHE A 494 9.55 -13.79 21.21
N LYS A 495 10.10 -14.04 20.02
CA LYS A 495 11.55 -14.00 19.79
C LYS A 495 12.15 -12.59 19.91
N TYR A 496 11.32 -11.55 19.92
CA TYR A 496 11.76 -10.15 20.03
C TYR A 496 11.95 -9.69 21.48
N ASN A 497 11.54 -10.50 22.47
CA ASN A 497 11.77 -10.22 23.88
C ASN A 497 12.57 -11.38 24.47
N ASP A 498 13.88 -11.18 24.64
CA ASP A 498 14.80 -12.23 25.08
C ASP A 498 14.44 -12.80 26.45
N GLU A 499 14.02 -11.97 27.40
CA GLU A 499 13.61 -12.42 28.74
C GLU A 499 12.37 -13.31 28.67
N LEU A 500 11.36 -12.89 27.90
CA LEU A 500 10.13 -13.65 27.72
C LEU A 500 10.41 -14.98 27.00
N PHE A 501 11.22 -14.97 25.94
CA PHE A 501 11.53 -16.19 25.20
C PHE A 501 12.41 -17.15 26.02
N LYS A 502 13.34 -16.63 26.83
CA LYS A 502 14.13 -17.43 27.77
C LYS A 502 13.24 -18.14 28.80
N LYS A 503 12.26 -17.45 29.39
CA LYS A 503 11.27 -18.09 30.29
C LYS A 503 10.53 -19.23 29.60
N LEU A 504 10.08 -19.00 28.37
CA LEU A 504 9.42 -20.02 27.55
C LEU A 504 10.32 -21.24 27.30
N LEU A 505 11.59 -21.01 26.93
CA LEU A 505 12.58 -22.09 26.70
C LEU A 505 12.89 -22.89 27.98
N ASN A 506 12.80 -22.26 29.15
CA ASN A 506 12.93 -22.93 30.44
C ASN A 506 11.67 -23.72 30.86
N GLY A 507 10.61 -23.68 30.05
CA GLY A 507 9.37 -24.40 30.30
C GLY A 507 8.34 -23.63 31.14
N GLU A 508 8.56 -22.33 31.38
CA GLU A 508 7.59 -21.49 32.06
C GLU A 508 6.37 -21.18 31.18
N THR A 509 5.23 -20.96 31.83
CA THR A 509 3.98 -20.59 31.17
C THR A 509 3.88 -19.08 30.97
N ILE A 510 3.43 -18.66 29.79
CA ILE A 510 3.14 -17.27 29.42
C ILE A 510 1.63 -17.09 29.27
N THR A 511 1.07 -16.07 29.91
CA THR A 511 -0.33 -15.66 29.68
C THR A 511 -0.40 -14.70 28.49
N LEU A 512 -1.21 -15.03 27.50
CA LEU A 512 -1.34 -14.22 26.29
C LEU A 512 -2.14 -12.94 26.53
N ASP A 513 -1.61 -11.80 26.08
CA ASP A 513 -2.26 -10.49 26.15
C ASP A 513 -3.07 -10.14 24.89
N LYS A 514 -2.97 -10.96 23.85
CA LYS A 514 -3.50 -10.73 22.49
C LYS A 514 -4.27 -11.94 21.96
N ASN A 515 -5.13 -11.68 20.99
CA ASN A 515 -5.72 -12.69 20.12
C ASN A 515 -4.76 -13.05 18.97
N TYR A 516 -4.84 -14.29 18.49
CA TYR A 516 -4.04 -14.80 17.39
C TYR A 516 -4.90 -15.40 16.29
N TYR A 517 -4.41 -15.29 15.06
CA TYR A 517 -5.12 -15.75 13.87
C TYR A 517 -4.21 -16.61 13.00
N MET A 518 -4.81 -17.56 12.30
CA MET A 518 -4.13 -18.34 11.29
C MET A 518 -4.43 -17.74 9.91
N ALA A 519 -3.38 -17.36 9.19
CA ALA A 519 -3.49 -16.62 7.94
C ALA A 519 -2.75 -17.38 6.83
N MET A 520 -3.49 -17.87 5.82
CA MET A 520 -2.98 -18.71 4.74
C MET A 520 -3.15 -18.08 3.36
N GLY A 521 -2.26 -18.45 2.43
CA GLY A 521 -2.37 -18.05 1.04
C GLY A 521 -3.38 -18.91 0.30
N ASP A 522 -4.12 -18.31 -0.64
CA ASP A 522 -5.03 -19.05 -1.51
C ASP A 522 -4.27 -19.92 -2.53
N ASN A 523 -3.01 -19.59 -2.82
CA ASN A 523 -2.08 -20.43 -3.57
C ASN A 523 -1.15 -21.15 -2.58
N THR A 524 -1.66 -22.20 -1.94
CA THR A 524 -0.98 -22.85 -0.82
C THR A 524 0.36 -23.49 -1.20
N SER A 525 0.54 -23.95 -2.43
CA SER A 525 1.84 -24.43 -2.94
C SER A 525 2.89 -23.33 -3.14
N ASN A 526 2.48 -22.06 -3.23
CA ASN A 526 3.38 -20.93 -3.46
C ASN A 526 3.11 -19.80 -2.46
N SER A 527 3.16 -20.12 -1.17
CA SER A 527 2.81 -19.17 -0.11
C SER A 527 3.67 -19.33 1.15
N LYS A 528 4.44 -18.27 1.47
CA LYS A 528 4.96 -18.06 2.83
C LYS A 528 3.80 -17.59 3.73
N ASP A 529 3.19 -18.53 4.44
CA ASP A 529 2.06 -18.31 5.34
C ASP A 529 2.29 -18.85 6.75
N THR A 530 1.23 -19.09 7.54
CA THR A 530 1.35 -19.62 8.91
C THR A 530 2.19 -20.90 9.02
N ARG A 531 2.32 -21.71 7.96
CA ARG A 531 3.26 -22.86 7.95
C ARG A 531 4.72 -22.45 8.13
N TYR A 532 5.05 -21.23 7.74
CA TYR A 532 6.39 -20.65 7.77
C TYR A 532 6.54 -19.65 8.93
N PHE A 533 5.67 -18.64 9.02
CA PHE A 533 5.80 -17.58 10.03
C PHE A 533 4.99 -17.79 11.31
N GLY A 534 4.23 -18.88 11.41
CA GLY A 534 3.35 -19.14 12.56
C GLY A 534 2.10 -18.26 12.61
N LEU A 535 1.60 -18.00 13.82
CA LEU A 535 0.37 -17.27 14.06
C LEU A 535 0.56 -15.76 13.97
N VAL A 536 -0.48 -15.06 13.52
CA VAL A 536 -0.50 -13.61 13.41
C VAL A 536 -1.19 -13.02 14.63
N ALA A 537 -0.46 -12.25 15.42
CA ALA A 537 -1.05 -11.48 16.52
C ALA A 537 -1.99 -10.39 15.99
N GLU A 538 -3.13 -10.20 16.65
CA GLU A 538 -4.15 -9.20 16.29
C GLU A 538 -3.59 -7.81 15.96
N PRO A 539 -2.64 -7.22 16.73
CA PRO A 539 -2.12 -5.87 16.44
C PRO A 539 -1.28 -5.77 15.15
N ARG A 540 -0.84 -6.91 14.60
CA ARG A 540 -0.12 -6.96 13.31
C ARG A 540 -1.06 -6.73 12.15
N ILE A 541 -2.35 -7.05 12.31
CA ILE A 541 -3.38 -6.92 11.28
C ILE A 541 -3.75 -5.44 11.15
N LYS A 542 -3.59 -4.88 9.95
CA LYS A 542 -3.76 -3.44 9.68
C LYS A 542 -5.07 -3.12 8.99
N GLY A 543 -5.60 -4.03 8.20
CA GLY A 543 -6.86 -3.79 7.51
C GLY A 543 -7.34 -4.97 6.67
N GLU A 544 -8.57 -4.86 6.20
CA GLU A 544 -9.22 -5.84 5.33
C GLU A 544 -9.12 -5.41 3.87
N LEU A 545 -8.69 -6.28 2.98
CA LEU A 545 -8.75 -6.00 1.54
C LEU A 545 -10.21 -6.07 1.08
N LEU A 546 -10.69 -4.99 0.45
CA LEU A 546 -12.09 -4.88 0.04
C LEU A 546 -12.28 -5.02 -1.47
N VAL A 547 -11.49 -4.26 -2.24
CA VAL A 547 -11.75 -4.06 -3.67
C VAL A 547 -10.45 -4.14 -4.44
N ARG A 548 -10.42 -4.97 -5.47
CA ARG A 548 -9.45 -4.87 -6.56
C ARG A 548 -9.95 -3.82 -7.54
N TRP A 549 -9.20 -2.73 -7.70
CA TRP A 549 -9.57 -1.64 -8.62
C TRP A 549 -8.73 -1.63 -9.90
N TRP A 550 -7.61 -2.36 -9.93
CA TRP A 550 -6.79 -2.54 -11.13
C TRP A 550 -6.29 -3.98 -11.25
N PRO A 551 -6.25 -4.55 -12.48
CA PRO A 551 -6.62 -3.92 -13.76
C PRO A 551 -8.13 -3.73 -13.94
N LEU A 552 -8.52 -2.75 -14.77
CA LEU A 552 -9.94 -2.34 -14.92
C LEU A 552 -10.86 -3.49 -15.36
N ASN A 553 -10.34 -4.43 -16.15
CA ASN A 553 -11.08 -5.61 -16.61
C ASN A 553 -11.30 -6.68 -15.52
N ARG A 554 -10.71 -6.52 -14.34
CA ARG A 554 -10.87 -7.40 -13.18
C ARG A 554 -11.34 -6.65 -11.95
N ILE A 555 -11.94 -5.47 -12.10
CA ILE A 555 -12.51 -4.73 -10.97
C ILE A 555 -13.54 -5.61 -10.25
N GLY A 556 -13.45 -5.67 -8.92
CA GLY A 556 -14.39 -6.44 -8.12
C GLY A 556 -14.09 -6.41 -6.63
N ILE A 557 -15.09 -6.80 -5.85
CA ILE A 557 -14.96 -7.03 -4.41
C ILE A 557 -14.19 -8.34 -4.19
N LEU A 558 -13.39 -8.39 -3.12
CA LEU A 558 -12.51 -9.49 -2.76
C LEU A 558 -13.06 -10.40 -1.65
#